data_AF-A0A9C7S8V7-F1
#
_entry.id   AF-A0A9C7S8V7-F1
#
_cell.length_a   1.000
_cell.length_b   1.000
_cell.length_c   1.000
_cell.angle_alpha   90.00
_cell.angle_beta   90.00
_cell.angle_gamma   90.00
#
_symmetry.space_group_name_H-M   'P 1'
#
loop_
_entity.id
_entity.type
_entity.pdbx_description
1 polymer ?
#
loop_
_entity_poly.entity_id
_entity_poly.type
_entity_poly.pdbx_seq_one_letter_code
_entity_poly.pdbx_strand_id
1 'polypeptide(L)'
;MDDGTDIVFSKNLTSMNFSEIASGERFCRIKEGSDAFLEAWDKHGKDRSAEFFTRDGEDYKLTVPVMPAMLTDDANIIRMDCLCYLMERIDWKSIKEKPENENIPVQTS
;
A
#
# COMPACT_ATOMS: atom_id res chain seq x y z
N MET A 1 -11.82 21.03 3.18
CA MET A 1 -11.93 20.07 2.07
C MET A 1 -12.59 20.81 0.92
N ASP A 2 -12.07 20.65 -0.29
CA ASP A 2 -12.80 21.07 -1.48
C ASP A 2 -13.98 20.11 -1.68
N ASP A 3 -15.11 20.60 -2.19
CA ASP A 3 -16.35 19.82 -2.20
C ASP A 3 -16.28 18.60 -3.14
N GLY A 4 -15.31 18.57 -4.07
CA GLY A 4 -15.09 17.47 -5.01
C GLY A 4 -13.97 16.48 -4.66
N THR A 5 -13.32 16.56 -3.49
CA THR A 5 -12.20 15.66 -3.15
C THR A 5 -12.63 14.55 -2.19
N ASP A 6 -12.62 13.31 -2.67
CA ASP A 6 -13.00 12.13 -1.88
C ASP A 6 -11.88 11.61 -0.97
N ILE A 7 -10.62 11.64 -1.44
CA ILE A 7 -9.45 11.13 -0.70
C ILE A 7 -8.46 12.26 -0.46
N VAL A 8 -8.06 12.43 0.80
CA VAL A 8 -7.10 13.45 1.23
C VAL A 8 -5.91 12.78 1.90
N PHE A 9 -4.74 12.91 1.26
CA PHE A 9 -3.47 12.48 1.81
C PHE A 9 -2.78 13.59 2.62
N SER A 10 -1.82 13.21 3.46
CA SER A 10 -0.96 14.17 4.17
C SER A 10 -0.19 15.04 3.17
N LYS A 11 0.02 16.33 3.47
CA LYS A 11 0.91 17.19 2.66
C LYS A 11 2.35 16.71 2.63
N ASN A 12 2.74 15.91 3.61
CA ASN A 12 4.08 15.32 3.70
C ASN A 12 4.07 13.86 3.22
N LEU A 13 3.18 13.50 2.29
CA LEU A 13 3.05 12.12 1.80
C LEU A 13 4.40 11.56 1.32
N THR A 14 5.15 12.34 0.54
CA THR A 14 6.47 11.93 0.01
C THR A 14 7.50 11.66 1.10
N SER A 15 7.40 12.30 2.28
CA SER A 15 8.34 12.05 3.38
C SER A 15 8.09 10.72 4.09
N MET A 16 6.97 10.04 3.80
CA MET A 16 6.67 8.71 4.33
C MET A 16 7.42 7.61 3.57
N ASN A 17 8.00 7.93 2.40
CA ASN A 17 8.83 6.99 1.65
C ASN A 17 10.00 6.48 2.50
N PHE A 18 10.21 5.17 2.47
CA PHE A 18 11.31 4.47 3.15
C PHE A 18 11.34 4.66 4.67
N SER A 19 10.22 5.11 5.25
CA SER A 19 10.04 5.23 6.69
C SER A 19 8.96 4.25 7.13
N GLU A 20 9.22 3.52 8.21
CA GLU A 20 8.23 2.61 8.78
C GLU A 20 7.10 3.40 9.44
N ILE A 21 5.87 3.08 9.07
CA ILE A 21 4.65 3.61 9.65
C ILE A 21 4.03 2.51 10.50
N ALA A 22 3.70 2.84 11.75
CA ALA A 22 3.13 1.88 12.68
C ALA A 22 1.68 1.51 12.31
N SER A 23 1.25 0.33 12.78
CA SER A 23 -0.17 -0.03 12.78
C SER A 23 -0.99 0.97 13.59
N GLY A 24 -2.20 1.26 13.14
CA GLY A 24 -3.13 2.23 13.72
C GLY A 24 -2.93 3.67 13.22
N GLU A 25 -1.80 3.97 12.56
CA GLU A 25 -1.55 5.29 11.99
C GLU A 25 -2.46 5.58 10.79
N ARG A 26 -2.88 6.84 10.66
CA ARG A 26 -3.71 7.31 9.55
C ARG A 26 -2.86 7.41 8.29
N PHE A 27 -3.26 6.72 7.23
CA PHE A 27 -2.65 6.82 5.91
C PHE A 27 -3.27 7.93 5.06
N CYS A 28 -4.60 7.99 5.03
CA CYS A 28 -5.35 9.06 4.39
C CYS A 28 -6.68 9.31 5.09
N ARG A 29 -7.38 10.36 4.67
CA ARG A 29 -8.76 10.62 5.07
C ARG A 29 -9.68 10.46 3.86
N ILE A 30 -10.82 9.82 4.07
CA ILE A 30 -11.92 9.74 3.13
C ILE A 30 -13.03 10.66 3.59
N LYS A 31 -13.56 11.47 2.67
CA LYS A 31 -14.69 12.36 2.92
C LYS A 31 -15.87 11.58 3.50
N GLU A 32 -16.54 12.13 4.51
CA GLU A 32 -17.78 11.58 5.01
C GLU A 32 -18.80 11.35 3.87
N GLY A 33 -19.42 10.16 3.85
CA GLY A 33 -20.39 9.76 2.82
C GLY A 33 -19.77 9.30 1.49
N SER A 34 -18.46 9.44 1.28
CA SER A 34 -17.78 8.92 0.09
C SER A 34 -17.54 7.40 0.21
N ASP A 35 -17.72 6.69 -0.91
CA ASP A 35 -17.44 5.26 -1.07
C ASP A 35 -16.00 4.99 -1.53
N ALA A 36 -15.18 6.03 -1.69
CA ALA A 36 -13.78 5.90 -2.08
C ALA A 36 -12.99 5.01 -1.11
N PHE A 37 -12.07 4.24 -1.68
CA PHE A 37 -11.25 3.26 -0.96
C PHE A 37 -9.86 3.14 -1.59
N LEU A 38 -8.95 2.50 -0.85
CA LEU A 38 -7.62 2.16 -1.34
C LEU A 38 -7.54 0.66 -1.60
N GLU A 39 -6.90 0.32 -2.71
CA GLU A 39 -6.60 -1.07 -3.05
C GLU A 39 -5.10 -1.37 -2.87
N ALA A 40 -4.80 -2.58 -2.42
CA ALA A 40 -3.44 -3.12 -2.34
C ALA A 40 -3.41 -4.52 -2.97
N TRP A 41 -2.73 -4.64 -4.11
CA TRP A 41 -2.65 -5.89 -4.88
C TRP A 41 -1.24 -6.47 -4.76
N ASP A 42 -1.13 -7.79 -4.56
CA ASP A 42 0.15 -8.47 -4.60
C ASP A 42 0.59 -8.84 -6.03
N LYS A 43 1.82 -9.33 -6.17
CA LYS A 43 2.41 -9.74 -7.47
C LYS A 43 1.68 -10.90 -8.16
N HIS A 44 0.79 -11.60 -7.46
CA HIS A 44 -0.03 -12.67 -8.00
C HIS A 44 -1.45 -12.19 -8.37
N GLY A 45 -1.72 -10.89 -8.27
CA GLY A 45 -3.02 -10.30 -8.56
C GLY A 45 -4.06 -10.57 -7.48
N LYS A 46 -3.64 -10.89 -6.26
CA LYS A 46 -4.55 -11.05 -5.13
C LYS A 46 -4.75 -9.70 -4.43
N ASP A 47 -6.01 -9.36 -4.19
CA ASP A 47 -6.37 -8.23 -3.34
C ASP A 47 -6.02 -8.53 -1.87
N ARG A 48 -5.24 -7.63 -1.27
CA ARG A 48 -4.75 -7.65 0.12
C ARG A 48 -5.19 -6.39 0.86
N SER A 49 -6.09 -5.58 0.33
CA SER A 49 -6.49 -4.27 0.87
C SER A 49 -6.95 -4.35 2.32
N ALA A 50 -7.78 -5.36 2.65
CA ALA A 50 -8.29 -5.58 4.01
C ALA A 50 -7.19 -5.96 5.03
N GLU A 51 -6.01 -6.37 4.56
CA GLU A 51 -4.87 -6.72 5.41
C GLU A 51 -3.97 -5.53 5.73
N PHE A 52 -4.04 -4.49 4.89
CA PHE A 52 -3.26 -3.26 5.04
C PHE A 52 -4.06 -2.08 5.54
N PHE A 53 -5.33 -2.00 5.21
CA PHE A 53 -6.17 -0.83 5.47
C PHE A 53 -7.44 -1.19 6.22
N THR A 54 -7.81 -0.31 7.14
CA THR A 54 -9.12 -0.31 7.78
C THR A 54 -9.70 1.10 7.79
N ARG A 55 -11.03 1.21 7.69
CA ARG A 55 -11.73 2.49 7.76
C ARG A 55 -12.32 2.67 9.16
N ASP A 56 -11.96 3.77 9.80
CA ASP A 56 -12.49 4.23 11.09
C ASP A 56 -13.07 5.63 10.91
N GLY A 57 -14.38 5.69 10.61
CA GLY A 57 -15.06 6.91 10.20
C GLY A 57 -14.50 7.48 8.90
N GLU A 58 -13.91 8.67 8.98
CA GLU A 58 -13.22 9.32 7.87
C GLU A 58 -11.76 8.85 7.72
N ASP A 59 -11.19 8.17 8.71
CA ASP A 59 -9.77 7.81 8.69
C ASP A 59 -9.56 6.43 8.05
N TYR A 60 -8.71 6.37 7.03
CA TYR A 60 -8.14 5.11 6.56
C TYR A 60 -6.80 4.89 7.28
N LYS A 61 -6.75 3.86 8.10
CA LYS A 61 -5.62 3.53 8.97
C LYS A 61 -4.93 2.26 8.50
N LEU A 62 -3.64 2.18 8.79
CA LEU A 62 -2.86 0.97 8.56
C LEU A 62 -3.18 -0.08 9.61
N THR A 63 -3.37 -1.33 9.20
CA THR A 63 -3.60 -2.46 10.12
C THR A 63 -2.31 -3.17 10.51
N VAL A 64 -1.27 -3.09 9.67
CA VAL A 64 0.06 -3.66 9.92
C VAL A 64 1.14 -2.59 9.72
N PRO A 65 2.32 -2.72 10.38
CA PRO A 65 3.45 -1.85 10.10
C PRO A 65 3.92 -2.02 8.66
N VAL A 66 4.05 -0.92 7.93
CA VAL A 66 4.51 -0.91 6.54
C VAL A 66 5.53 0.20 6.30
N MET A 67 6.34 0.03 5.26
CA MET A 67 7.24 1.03 4.74
C MET A 67 6.83 1.34 3.29
N PRO A 68 6.19 2.50 3.02
CA PRO A 68 5.84 2.89 1.67
C PRO A 68 7.06 3.23 0.82
N ALA A 69 6.93 3.08 -0.50
CA ALA A 69 7.88 3.58 -1.48
C ALA A 69 7.16 4.16 -2.71
N MET A 70 7.82 5.12 -3.38
CA MET A 70 7.34 5.81 -4.57
C MET A 70 6.06 6.63 -4.39
N LEU A 71 5.77 7.06 -3.16
CA LEU A 71 4.79 8.12 -2.92
C LEU A 71 5.25 9.42 -3.60
N THR A 72 4.31 10.07 -4.28
CA THR A 72 4.49 11.36 -4.95
C THR A 72 3.24 12.22 -4.76
N ASP A 73 3.41 13.53 -4.81
CA ASP A 73 2.32 14.51 -4.84
C ASP A 73 1.84 14.81 -6.26
N ASP A 74 2.48 14.24 -7.29
CA ASP A 74 2.05 14.37 -8.68
C ASP A 74 0.99 13.31 -9.03
N ALA A 75 -0.26 13.77 -9.09
CA ALA A 75 -1.39 12.93 -9.44
C ALA A 75 -1.36 12.39 -10.88
N ASN A 76 -0.53 12.91 -11.78
CA ASN A 76 -0.34 12.33 -13.11
C ASN A 76 0.53 11.07 -13.03
N ILE A 77 1.57 11.09 -12.21
CA ILE A 77 2.45 9.92 -11.98
C ILE A 77 1.63 8.79 -11.34
N ILE A 78 0.82 9.10 -10.33
CA ILE A 78 -0.05 8.11 -9.66
C ILE A 78 -1.00 7.43 -10.65
N ARG A 79 -1.57 8.19 -11.61
CA ARG A 79 -2.51 7.64 -12.60
C ARG A 79 -1.86 6.76 -13.67
N MET A 80 -0.55 6.91 -13.90
CA MET A 80 0.17 6.10 -14.88
C MET A 80 0.64 4.76 -14.32
N ASP A 81 0.78 4.65 -13.00
CA ASP A 81 1.18 3.43 -12.32
C ASP A 81 0.22 3.14 -11.15
N CYS A 82 0.68 3.37 -9.93
CA CYS A 82 -0.07 3.18 -8.70
C CYS A 82 0.28 4.28 -7.69
N LEU A 83 -0.45 4.33 -6.58
CA LEU A 83 -0.20 5.31 -5.51
C LEU A 83 1.18 5.15 -4.87
N CYS A 84 1.56 3.91 -4.54
CA CYS A 84 2.83 3.53 -3.93
C CYS A 84 2.94 2.01 -3.85
N TYR A 85 4.11 1.54 -3.42
CA TYR A 85 4.33 0.17 -2.99
C TYR A 85 4.40 0.11 -1.48
N LEU A 86 3.70 -0.84 -0.86
CA LEU A 86 3.79 -1.11 0.57
C LEU A 86 4.75 -2.28 0.80
N MET A 87 5.76 -2.07 1.64
CA MET A 87 6.70 -3.12 2.02
C MET A 87 6.48 -3.49 3.49
N GLU A 88 6.41 -4.78 3.76
CA GLU A 88 6.36 -5.31 5.12
C GLU A 88 7.76 -5.75 5.56
N ARG A 89 8.01 -5.76 6.87
CA ARG A 89 9.23 -6.37 7.41
C ARG A 89 9.19 -7.87 7.20
N ILE A 90 10.20 -8.39 6.52
CA ILE A 90 10.38 -9.83 6.37
C ILE A 90 11.22 -10.33 7.55
N ASP A 91 10.71 -11.32 8.28
CA ASP A 91 11.54 -12.08 9.22
C ASP A 91 12.42 -13.04 8.43
N TRP A 92 13.74 -12.81 8.42
CA TRP A 92 14.68 -13.66 7.69
C TRP A 92 14.64 -15.13 8.13
N LYS A 93 14.14 -15.44 9.34
CA LYS A 93 13.96 -16.82 9.81
C LYS A 93 12.78 -17.52 9.13
N SER A 94 11.71 -16.80 8.81
CA SER A 94 10.51 -17.38 8.17
C SER A 94 10.73 -17.69 6.69
N ILE A 95 11.77 -17.13 6.06
CA ILE A 95 12.15 -17.39 4.67
C ILE A 95 12.74 -18.81 4.49
N LYS A 96 13.32 -19.42 5.54
CA LYS A 96 14.01 -20.73 5.43
C LYS A 96 13.10 -21.94 5.21
N GLU A 97 11.77 -21.78 5.30
CA GLU A 97 10.82 -22.91 5.25
C GLU A 97 10.08 -23.07 3.90
N LYS A 98 10.31 -22.20 2.91
CA LYS A 98 9.78 -22.44 1.55
C LYS A 98 10.80 -23.22 0.72
N PRO A 99 10.60 -24.52 0.43
CA PRO A 99 11.41 -25.19 -0.58
C PRO A 99 11.13 -24.52 -1.92
N GLU A 100 12.18 -23.97 -2.53
CA GLU A 100 12.21 -23.62 -3.94
C GLU A 100 11.96 -24.89 -4.74
N ASN A 101 10.72 -25.06 -5.22
CA ASN A 101 10.40 -26.08 -6.20
C ASN A 101 9.69 -25.38 -7.37
N GLU A 102 10.41 -24.47 -8.00
CA GLU A 102 10.04 -23.91 -9.30
C GLU A 102 10.91 -24.62 -10.34
N ASN A 103 10.40 -25.70 -10.91
CA ASN A 103 10.92 -26.27 -12.15
C ASN A 103 10.72 -25.23 -13.26
N ILE A 104 11.67 -24.30 -13.40
CA ILE A 104 11.72 -23.41 -14.55
C ILE A 104 12.25 -24.25 -15.73
N PRO A 105 11.46 -24.52 -16.77
CA PRO A 105 11.99 -25.18 -17.96
C PRO A 105 12.99 -24.22 -18.61
N VAL A 106 14.27 -24.60 -18.60
CA VAL A 106 15.30 -23.94 -19.40
C VAL A 106 14.95 -24.22 -20.86
N GLN A 107 14.42 -23.22 -21.57
CA GLN A 107 14.39 -23.26 -23.04
C GLN A 107 15.82 -23.05 -23.52
N THR A 108 16.49 -24.12 -23.92
CA THR A 108 17.70 -24.04 -24.75
C THR A 108 17.30 -23.79 -26.20
N SER A 109 17.90 -22.74 -26.78
CA SER A 109 17.84 -22.39 -28.21
C SER A 109 18.51 -23.42 -29.10
#